data_AF-A0A3M1TV37-F1
#
_entry.id   AF-A0A3M1TV37-F1
#
_cell.length_a   1.000
_cell.length_b   1.000
_cell.length_c   1.000
_cell.angle_alpha   90.00
_cell.angle_beta   90.00
_cell.angle_gamma   90.00
#
_symmetry.space_group_name_H-M   'P 1'
#
loop_
_entity.id
_entity.type
_entity.pdbx_description
1 polymer ?
#
loop_
_entity_poly.entity_id
_entity_poly.type
_entity_poly.pdbx_seq_one_letter_code
_entity_poly.pdbx_strand_id
1 'polypeptide(L)'
;MAGPRQSGELRISDAVRALLYELRVLEGIDEVPELDLERVREVEAALATRFGEDLLAAFAAQSDHLRDAAGMEWGLGVAHTGAMRQLGAPGDLVAFGRDVDAPRFLAVHKAEEAPESTTVVIFDAVEQALAEEPFERWLEDQVEAVRARSEDLPEVDVAAASTFVPRLVRRRLPEGSSGRRVRHPRFGE
;
A
#
# COMPACT_ATOMS: atom_id res chain seq x y z
N MET A 1 -0.33 -3.26 -24.14
CA MET A 1 -1.46 -2.45 -23.59
C MET A 1 -2.22 -3.33 -22.62
N ALA A 2 -1.70 -3.44 -21.40
CA ALA A 2 -2.45 -4.04 -20.29
C ALA A 2 -3.84 -3.38 -20.18
N GLY A 3 -4.87 -4.22 -20.05
CA GLY A 3 -6.24 -3.74 -19.88
C GLY A 3 -6.42 -2.95 -18.57
N PRO A 4 -7.50 -2.16 -18.45
CA PRO A 4 -7.79 -1.44 -17.20
C PRO A 4 -7.98 -2.43 -16.05
N ARG A 5 -7.44 -2.09 -14.86
CA ARG A 5 -7.66 -2.87 -13.62
C ARG A 5 -9.15 -3.12 -13.40
N GLN A 6 -9.49 -4.33 -12.97
CA GLN A 6 -10.87 -4.73 -12.71
C GLN A 6 -11.06 -5.01 -11.22
N SER A 7 -12.30 -4.95 -10.76
CA SER A 7 -12.64 -5.40 -9.41
C SER A 7 -12.53 -6.92 -9.32
N GLY A 8 -12.07 -7.44 -8.20
CA GLY A 8 -11.84 -8.86 -8.01
C GLY A 8 -10.76 -9.15 -6.98
N GLU A 9 -10.43 -10.43 -6.86
CA GLU A 9 -9.36 -10.90 -5.98
C GLU A 9 -7.99 -10.54 -6.56
N LEU A 10 -7.09 -10.07 -5.70
CA LEU A 10 -5.70 -9.85 -6.05
C LEU A 10 -4.97 -11.20 -6.08
N ARG A 11 -4.18 -11.42 -7.14
CA ARG A 11 -3.35 -12.60 -7.37
C ARG A 11 -1.97 -12.33 -6.79
N ILE A 12 -1.84 -12.64 -5.50
CA ILE A 12 -0.58 -12.56 -4.77
C ILE A 12 0.08 -13.93 -4.63
N SER A 13 1.39 -13.92 -4.42
CA SER A 13 2.15 -15.14 -4.13
C SER A 13 1.71 -15.78 -2.80
N ASP A 14 1.88 -17.09 -2.66
CA ASP A 14 1.54 -17.80 -1.42
C ASP A 14 2.38 -17.32 -0.23
N ALA A 15 3.64 -16.93 -0.47
CA ALA A 15 4.51 -16.39 0.55
C ALA A 15 4.03 -15.02 1.06
N VAL A 16 3.72 -14.10 0.15
CA VAL A 16 3.15 -12.78 0.51
C VAL A 16 1.80 -12.95 1.21
N ARG A 17 0.97 -13.90 0.75
CA ARG A 17 -0.32 -14.22 1.40
C ARG A 17 -0.13 -14.67 2.85
N ALA A 18 0.80 -15.58 3.10
CA ALA A 18 1.10 -16.07 4.45
C ALA A 18 1.59 -14.95 5.37
N LEU A 19 2.54 -14.13 4.89
CA LEU A 19 3.09 -13.02 5.66
C LEU A 19 2.04 -11.95 5.98
N LEU A 20 1.21 -11.54 5.01
CA LEU A 20 0.15 -10.56 5.24
C LEU A 20 -0.97 -11.09 6.15
N TYR A 21 -1.32 -12.38 6.02
CA TYR A 21 -2.27 -13.01 6.92
C TYR A 21 -1.74 -13.02 8.35
N GLU A 22 -0.50 -13.47 8.53
CA GLU A 22 0.15 -13.50 9.82
C GLU A 22 0.22 -12.12 10.46
N LEU A 23 0.68 -11.11 9.71
CA LEU A 23 0.76 -9.74 10.20
C LEU A 23 -0.58 -9.26 10.77
N ARG A 24 -1.68 -9.55 10.08
CA ARG A 24 -3.03 -9.22 10.54
C ARG A 24 -3.46 -10.00 11.76
N VAL A 25 -3.09 -11.27 11.88
CA VAL A 25 -3.37 -12.07 13.08
C VAL A 25 -2.63 -11.50 14.30
N LEU A 26 -1.35 -11.14 14.13
CA LEU A 26 -0.54 -10.51 15.18
C LEU A 26 -1.13 -9.17 15.63
N GLU A 27 -1.73 -8.42 14.71
CA GLU A 27 -2.37 -7.13 14.98
C GLU A 27 -3.85 -7.23 15.39
N GLY A 28 -4.43 -8.43 15.39
CA GLY A 28 -5.84 -8.64 15.71
C GLY A 28 -6.83 -8.05 14.71
N ILE A 29 -6.43 -7.90 13.44
CA ILE A 29 -7.24 -7.28 12.38
C ILE A 29 -8.15 -8.34 11.73
N ASP A 30 -9.46 -8.22 11.94
CA ASP A 30 -10.48 -9.15 11.41
C ASP A 30 -11.28 -8.58 10.22
N GLU A 31 -11.06 -7.31 9.85
CA GLU A 31 -11.78 -6.66 8.78
C GLU A 31 -11.48 -7.26 7.41
N VAL A 32 -12.45 -7.24 6.49
CA VAL A 32 -12.22 -7.78 5.15
C VAL A 32 -11.11 -6.99 4.43
N PRO A 33 -10.07 -7.65 3.88
CA PRO A 33 -8.94 -6.98 3.25
C PRO A 33 -9.31 -6.43 1.87
N GLU A 34 -9.88 -5.23 1.86
CA GLU A 34 -10.38 -4.58 0.65
C GLU A 34 -9.68 -3.25 0.37
N LEU A 35 -9.49 -2.96 -0.91
CA LEU A 35 -8.99 -1.69 -1.40
C LEU A 35 -9.91 -1.12 -2.50
N ASP A 36 -10.14 0.19 -2.47
CA ASP A 36 -11.04 0.85 -3.42
C ASP A 36 -10.39 0.96 -4.80
N LEU A 37 -10.98 0.27 -5.79
CA LEU A 37 -10.50 0.25 -7.17
C LEU A 37 -10.38 1.64 -7.80
N GLU A 38 -11.34 2.53 -7.56
CA GLU A 38 -11.30 3.86 -8.18
C GLU A 38 -10.19 4.70 -7.56
N ARG A 39 -10.02 4.61 -6.23
CA ARG A 39 -8.88 5.23 -5.55
C ARG A 39 -7.55 4.64 -6.02
N VAL A 40 -7.50 3.34 -6.33
CA VAL A 40 -6.31 2.69 -6.93
C VAL A 40 -5.94 3.33 -8.25
N ARG A 41 -6.92 3.45 -9.15
CA ARG A 41 -6.72 4.03 -10.47
C ARG A 41 -6.32 5.50 -10.41
N GLU A 42 -6.90 6.27 -9.50
CA GLU A 42 -6.55 7.68 -9.31
C GLU A 42 -5.07 7.86 -8.93
N VAL A 43 -4.58 7.09 -7.95
CA VAL A 43 -3.19 7.20 -7.50
C VAL A 43 -2.22 6.69 -8.56
N GLU A 44 -2.52 5.56 -9.21
CA GLU A 44 -1.74 5.04 -10.34
C GLU A 44 -1.64 6.03 -11.50
N ALA A 45 -2.76 6.69 -11.84
CA ALA A 45 -2.79 7.72 -12.88
C ALA A 45 -1.98 8.96 -12.47
N ALA A 46 -2.12 9.43 -11.22
CA ALA A 46 -1.40 10.59 -10.70
C ALA A 46 0.12 10.37 -10.68
N LEU A 47 0.56 9.15 -10.38
CA LEU A 47 1.97 8.76 -10.34
C LEU A 47 2.49 8.25 -11.69
N ALA A 48 1.59 8.12 -12.69
CA ALA A 48 1.84 7.54 -14.00
C ALA A 48 2.53 6.15 -13.91
N THR A 49 2.07 5.30 -12.99
CA THR A 49 2.66 3.97 -12.73
C THR A 49 1.59 2.90 -12.58
N ARG A 50 1.99 1.63 -12.55
CA ARG A 50 1.20 0.49 -12.13
C ARG A 50 1.89 -0.23 -10.98
N PHE A 51 1.15 -0.46 -9.90
CA PHE A 51 1.66 -1.19 -8.74
C PHE A 51 1.53 -2.71 -8.92
N GLY A 52 2.44 -3.49 -8.35
CA GLY A 52 2.28 -4.95 -8.30
C GLY A 52 1.08 -5.35 -7.41
N GLU A 53 0.51 -6.52 -7.65
CA GLU A 53 -0.64 -6.99 -6.86
C GLU A 53 -0.27 -7.28 -5.41
N ASP A 54 0.96 -7.72 -5.14
CA ASP A 54 1.49 -7.92 -3.78
C ASP A 54 1.48 -6.61 -2.97
N LEU A 55 1.94 -5.52 -3.58
CA LEU A 55 1.94 -4.20 -2.93
C LEU A 55 0.51 -3.70 -2.68
N LEU A 56 -0.40 -3.89 -3.64
CA LEU A 56 -1.81 -3.55 -3.45
C LEU A 56 -2.44 -4.37 -2.33
N ALA A 57 -2.07 -5.64 -2.19
CA ALA A 57 -2.53 -6.50 -1.11
C ALA A 57 -2.02 -6.04 0.26
N ALA A 58 -0.78 -5.53 0.35
CA ALA A 58 -0.26 -4.96 1.58
C ALA A 58 -1.05 -3.72 2.03
N PHE A 59 -1.45 -2.85 1.10
CA PHE A 59 -2.37 -1.76 1.41
C PHE A 59 -3.78 -2.25 1.80
N ALA A 60 -4.29 -3.27 1.12
CA ALA A 60 -5.58 -3.88 1.44
C ALA A 60 -5.58 -4.60 2.81
N ALA A 61 -4.40 -5.05 3.28
CA ALA A 61 -4.24 -5.69 4.57
C ALA A 61 -4.54 -4.74 5.74
N GLN A 62 -4.45 -3.42 5.52
CA GLN A 62 -4.76 -2.36 6.50
C GLN A 62 -3.96 -2.44 7.81
N SER A 63 -2.77 -3.06 7.76
CA SER A 63 -1.87 -3.18 8.91
C SER A 63 -1.54 -1.83 9.52
N ASP A 64 -1.73 -1.71 10.84
CA ASP A 64 -1.34 -0.51 11.59
C ASP A 64 0.18 -0.39 11.65
N HIS A 65 0.92 -1.49 11.78
CA HIS A 65 2.38 -1.48 11.75
C HIS A 65 2.95 -0.96 10.43
N LEU A 66 2.45 -1.42 9.27
CA LEU A 66 2.93 -0.90 7.98
C LEU A 66 2.63 0.58 7.82
N ARG A 67 1.50 1.04 8.36
CA ARG A 67 1.14 2.46 8.37
C ARG A 67 2.08 3.26 9.26
N ASP A 68 2.31 2.79 10.48
CA ASP A 68 3.02 3.54 11.51
C ASP A 68 4.53 3.47 11.37
N ALA A 69 5.11 2.32 11.02
CA ALA A 69 6.57 2.15 10.89
C ALA A 69 7.07 2.48 9.48
N ALA A 70 6.29 2.10 8.46
CA ALA A 70 6.67 2.24 7.06
C ALA A 70 5.92 3.35 6.32
N GLY A 71 5.10 4.14 7.02
CA GLY A 71 4.39 5.27 6.43
C GLY A 71 3.46 4.88 5.28
N MET A 72 3.06 3.60 5.21
CA MET A 72 2.28 3.03 4.11
C MET A 72 0.80 3.34 4.30
N GLU A 73 0.37 4.50 3.81
CA GLU A 73 -1.04 4.88 3.76
C GLU A 73 -1.49 5.11 2.32
N TRP A 74 -2.61 4.50 1.95
CA TRP A 74 -3.15 4.61 0.62
C TRP A 74 -3.57 6.05 0.29
N GLY A 75 -2.86 6.67 -0.65
CA GLY A 75 -3.07 8.07 -1.04
C GLY A 75 -1.92 9.01 -0.65
N LEU A 76 -1.01 8.60 0.23
CA LEU A 76 0.19 9.37 0.54
C LEU A 76 1.31 9.19 -0.47
N GLY A 77 1.23 8.20 -1.38
CA GLY A 77 2.27 7.93 -2.38
C GLY A 77 2.65 9.14 -3.25
N VAL A 78 1.70 10.03 -3.58
CA VAL A 78 1.99 11.29 -4.30
C VAL A 78 2.83 12.24 -3.46
N ALA A 79 2.50 12.41 -2.19
CA ALA A 79 3.25 13.26 -1.27
C ALA A 79 4.65 12.69 -1.00
N HIS A 80 4.74 11.39 -0.73
CA HIS A 80 6.01 10.69 -0.52
C HIS A 80 6.89 10.78 -1.76
N THR A 81 6.35 10.57 -2.96
CA THR A 81 7.11 10.67 -4.21
C THR A 81 7.63 12.08 -4.43
N GLY A 82 6.82 13.11 -4.12
CA GLY A 82 7.25 14.50 -4.19
C GLY A 82 8.39 14.81 -3.21
N ALA A 83 8.27 14.39 -1.96
CA ALA A 83 9.30 14.58 -0.93
C ALA A 83 10.60 13.83 -1.28
N MET A 84 10.49 12.58 -1.69
CA MET A 84 11.62 11.75 -2.13
C MET A 84 12.38 12.41 -3.29
N ARG A 85 11.67 12.98 -4.28
CA ARG A 85 12.29 13.70 -5.40
C ARG A 85 12.98 15.00 -4.99
N GLN A 86 12.41 15.75 -4.04
CA GLN A 86 13.06 16.95 -3.50
C GLN A 86 14.40 16.64 -2.82
N LEU A 87 14.56 15.39 -2.37
CA LEU A 87 15.77 14.89 -1.75
C LEU A 87 16.75 14.24 -2.74
N GLY A 88 16.52 14.36 -4.05
CA GLY A 88 17.48 13.93 -5.07
C GLY A 88 17.27 12.52 -5.63
N ALA A 89 16.19 11.83 -5.25
CA ALA A 89 15.92 10.50 -5.77
C ALA A 89 15.70 10.47 -7.29
N PRO A 90 16.06 9.34 -7.95
CA PRO A 90 15.78 9.15 -9.38
C PRO A 90 14.32 9.35 -9.77
N GLY A 91 14.10 9.93 -10.95
CA GLY A 91 12.77 10.30 -11.43
C GLY A 91 11.86 9.13 -11.82
N ASP A 92 12.45 7.95 -12.04
CA ASP A 92 11.77 6.69 -12.33
C ASP A 92 11.29 5.96 -11.07
N LEU A 93 11.57 6.47 -9.87
CA LEU A 93 11.05 5.90 -8.64
C LEU A 93 9.71 6.54 -8.24
N VAL A 94 8.82 5.69 -7.71
CA VAL A 94 7.55 6.07 -7.13
C VAL A 94 7.50 5.56 -5.70
N ALA A 95 7.44 6.49 -4.74
CA ALA A 95 7.35 6.14 -3.33
C ALA A 95 5.92 5.70 -2.97
N PHE A 96 5.83 4.64 -2.18
CA PHE A 96 4.58 4.13 -1.61
C PHE A 96 4.60 4.14 -0.08
N GLY A 97 5.77 4.31 0.53
CA GLY A 97 5.95 4.43 1.97
C GLY A 97 7.16 5.30 2.31
N ARG A 98 7.33 5.53 3.61
CA ARG A 98 8.44 6.25 4.19
C ARG A 98 8.69 5.71 5.59
N ASP A 99 9.93 5.36 5.88
CA ASP A 99 10.35 5.04 7.23
C ASP A 99 10.10 6.27 8.14
N VAL A 100 9.40 6.07 9.26
CA VAL A 100 9.08 7.18 10.16
C VAL A 100 10.24 7.56 11.07
N ASP A 101 11.16 6.63 11.32
CA ASP A 101 12.28 6.78 12.25
C ASP A 101 13.57 7.18 11.52
N ALA A 102 13.65 6.89 10.22
CA ALA A 102 14.78 7.26 9.38
C ALA A 102 14.35 8.10 8.17
N PRO A 103 15.24 8.93 7.59
CA PRO A 103 14.98 9.64 6.34
C PRO A 103 15.08 8.70 5.12
N ARG A 104 14.32 7.60 5.15
CA ARG A 104 14.28 6.57 4.11
C ARG A 104 12.91 6.50 3.46
N PHE A 105 12.88 6.27 2.15
CA PHE A 105 11.65 6.08 1.38
C PHE A 105 11.58 4.67 0.84
N LEU A 106 10.36 4.12 0.83
CA LEU A 106 10.05 2.84 0.22
C LEU A 106 9.40 3.12 -1.13
N ALA A 107 10.01 2.63 -2.20
CA ALA A 107 9.64 2.94 -3.55
C ALA A 107 9.60 1.70 -4.45
N VAL A 108 9.00 1.86 -5.61
CA VAL A 108 9.08 0.91 -6.73
C VAL A 108 9.55 1.66 -7.97
N HIS A 109 10.12 0.94 -8.94
CA HIS A 109 10.33 1.51 -10.27
C HIS A 109 8.97 1.76 -10.94
N LYS A 110 8.90 2.89 -11.64
CA LYS A 110 7.75 3.27 -12.44
C LYS A 110 7.57 2.27 -13.58
N ALA A 111 6.36 1.75 -13.72
CA ALA A 111 6.02 0.77 -14.74
C ALA A 111 4.71 1.14 -15.44
N GLU A 112 4.64 0.91 -16.76
CA GLU A 112 3.41 1.11 -17.53
C GLU A 112 2.40 -0.03 -17.34
N GLU A 113 2.91 -1.23 -17.03
CA GLU A 113 2.15 -2.45 -16.77
C GLU A 113 2.47 -2.95 -15.35
N ALA A 114 1.51 -3.63 -14.72
CA ALA A 114 1.71 -4.15 -13.37
C ALA A 114 2.80 -5.24 -13.41
N PRO A 115 3.85 -5.14 -12.59
CA PRO A 115 4.91 -6.15 -12.59
C PRO A 115 4.39 -7.47 -12.03
N GLU A 116 4.91 -8.60 -12.54
CA GLU A 116 4.59 -9.94 -12.03
C GLU A 116 5.14 -10.18 -10.62
N SER A 117 6.24 -9.50 -10.27
CA SER A 117 6.86 -9.53 -8.94
C SER A 117 7.21 -8.12 -8.49
N THR A 118 6.98 -7.82 -7.22
CA THR A 118 7.30 -6.49 -6.67
C THR A 118 8.72 -6.47 -6.08
N THR A 119 9.54 -5.54 -6.55
CA THR A 119 10.84 -5.19 -5.92
C THR A 119 10.67 -3.88 -5.16
N VAL A 120 11.08 -3.87 -3.90
CA VAL A 120 11.15 -2.65 -3.09
C VAL A 120 12.50 -2.00 -3.29
N VAL A 121 12.47 -0.71 -3.60
CA VAL A 121 13.63 0.16 -3.66
C VAL A 121 13.62 1.01 -2.39
N ILE A 122 14.63 0.84 -1.55
CA ILE A 122 14.85 1.65 -0.36
C ILE A 122 15.80 2.79 -0.74
N PHE A 123 15.29 4.02 -0.72
CA PHE A 123 16.10 5.21 -0.92
C PHE A 123 16.48 5.83 0.43
N ASP A 124 17.76 5.83 0.74
CA ASP A 124 18.31 6.53 1.91
C ASP A 124 18.69 7.96 1.52
N ALA A 125 17.94 8.95 2.03
CA ALA A 125 18.16 10.34 1.66
C ALA A 125 19.43 10.95 2.29
N VAL A 126 19.99 10.35 3.36
CA VAL A 126 21.22 10.82 3.99
C VAL A 126 22.42 10.34 3.20
N GLU A 127 22.46 9.05 2.88
CA GLU A 127 23.57 8.44 2.13
C GLU A 127 23.44 8.65 0.62
N GLN A 128 22.26 9.11 0.15
CA GLN A 128 21.91 9.19 -1.28
C GLN A 128 22.10 7.84 -1.98
N ALA A 129 21.76 6.78 -1.26
CA ALA A 129 21.97 5.40 -1.66
C ALA A 129 20.65 4.70 -1.97
N LEU A 130 20.73 3.69 -2.84
CA LEU A 130 19.63 2.82 -3.19
C LEU A 130 19.98 1.38 -2.79
N ALA A 131 19.04 0.72 -2.15
CA ALA A 131 19.07 -0.72 -1.97
C ALA A 131 17.80 -1.30 -2.58
N GLU A 132 17.92 -2.46 -3.20
CA GLU A 132 16.80 -3.17 -3.81
C GLU A 132 16.68 -4.56 -3.21
N GLU A 133 15.45 -4.96 -2.91
CA GLU A 133 15.17 -6.30 -2.45
C GLU A 133 13.76 -6.77 -2.84
N PRO A 134 13.52 -8.09 -2.88
CA PRO A 134 12.18 -8.61 -3.10
C PRO A 134 11.21 -8.11 -2.04
N PHE A 135 9.99 -7.74 -2.45
CA PHE A 135 8.94 -7.28 -1.52
C PHE A 135 8.62 -8.30 -0.43
N GLU A 136 8.66 -9.59 -0.76
CA GLU A 136 8.50 -10.70 0.19
C GLU A 136 9.50 -10.62 1.35
N ARG A 137 10.78 -10.40 1.03
CA ARG A 137 11.85 -10.30 2.04
C ARG A 137 11.66 -9.07 2.92
N TRP A 138 11.37 -7.93 2.31
CA TRP A 138 11.08 -6.70 3.05
C TRP A 138 9.89 -6.87 4.01
N LEU A 139 8.84 -7.58 3.57
CA LEU A 139 7.65 -7.86 4.36
C LEU A 139 7.93 -8.84 5.50
N GLU A 140 8.77 -9.86 5.27
CA GLU A 140 9.25 -10.78 6.32
C GLU A 140 9.89 -10.01 7.48
N ASP A 141 10.76 -9.03 7.17
CA ASP A 141 11.38 -8.18 8.19
C ASP A 141 10.34 -7.38 9.00
N GLN A 142 9.23 -6.94 8.38
CA GLN A 142 8.14 -6.25 9.09
C GLN A 142 7.39 -7.20 10.03
N VAL A 143 7.11 -8.44 9.59
CA VAL A 143 6.45 -9.46 10.42
C VAL A 143 7.32 -9.79 11.63
N GLU A 144 8.63 -10.01 11.43
CA GLU A 144 9.59 -10.24 12.51
C GLU A 144 9.65 -9.07 13.49
N ALA A 145 9.59 -7.82 13.01
CA ALA A 145 9.56 -6.64 13.87
C ALA A 145 8.28 -6.56 14.74
N VAL A 146 7.13 -7.04 14.26
CA VAL A 146 5.90 -7.16 15.08
C VAL A 146 6.03 -8.31 16.08
N ARG A 147 6.50 -9.48 15.64
CA ARG A 147 6.72 -10.64 16.52
C ARG A 147 7.63 -10.28 17.70
N ALA A 148 8.74 -9.59 17.44
CA ALA A 148 9.72 -9.21 18.46
C ALA A 148 9.18 -8.22 19.51
N ARG A 149 8.11 -7.47 19.20
CA ARG A 149 7.45 -6.53 20.12
C ARG A 149 6.27 -7.13 20.87
N SER A 150 5.81 -8.31 20.47
CA SER A 150 4.63 -8.96 21.04
C SER A 150 5.05 -9.85 22.21
N GLU A 151 4.57 -9.54 23.41
CA GLU A 151 4.84 -10.34 24.61
C GLU A 151 4.05 -11.66 24.62
N ASP A 152 2.84 -11.65 24.05
CA ASP A 152 1.97 -12.80 23.84
C ASP A 152 1.70 -12.98 22.35
N LEU A 153 2.34 -13.98 21.73
CA LEU A 153 2.13 -14.27 20.32
C LEU A 153 0.86 -15.10 20.13
N PRO A 154 -0.14 -14.64 19.35
CA PRO A 154 -1.25 -15.49 18.96
C PRO A 154 -0.75 -16.68 18.12
N GLU A 155 -1.43 -17.81 18.22
CA GLU A 155 -1.13 -18.96 17.37
C GLU A 155 -1.57 -18.66 15.93
N VAL A 156 -0.60 -18.64 15.01
CA VAL A 156 -0.85 -18.40 13.59
C VAL A 156 -1.13 -19.73 12.91
N ASP A 157 -2.40 -19.98 12.55
CA ASP A 157 -2.76 -21.12 11.70
C ASP A 157 -2.37 -20.83 10.25
N VAL A 158 -1.21 -21.35 9.84
CA VAL A 158 -0.68 -21.20 8.48
C VAL A 158 -1.65 -21.77 7.43
N ALA A 159 -2.43 -22.81 7.75
CA ALA A 159 -3.41 -23.35 6.81
C ALA A 159 -4.57 -22.36 6.54
N ALA A 160 -4.91 -21.56 7.55
CA ALA A 160 -5.92 -20.51 7.44
C ALA A 160 -5.44 -19.30 6.60
N ALA A 161 -4.16 -19.17 6.28
CA ALA A 161 -3.66 -18.13 5.38
C ALA A 161 -4.32 -18.19 3.98
N SER A 162 -4.77 -19.37 3.55
CA SER A 162 -5.55 -19.53 2.32
C SER A 162 -6.89 -18.77 2.32
N THR A 163 -7.41 -18.41 3.49
CA THR A 163 -8.63 -17.61 3.66
C THR A 163 -8.38 -16.11 3.53
N PHE A 164 -7.13 -15.67 3.63
CA PHE A 164 -6.75 -14.29 3.35
C PHE A 164 -6.80 -14.04 1.84
N VAL A 165 -7.87 -13.37 1.41
CA VAL A 165 -8.14 -13.06 0.01
C VAL A 165 -8.32 -11.56 -0.14
N PRO A 166 -7.24 -10.80 -0.41
CA PRO A 166 -7.33 -9.37 -0.60
C PRO A 166 -8.01 -9.02 -1.93
N ARG A 167 -8.82 -7.96 -1.95
CA ARG A 167 -9.70 -7.63 -3.08
C ARG A 167 -9.68 -6.16 -3.47
N LEU A 168 -9.77 -5.92 -4.77
CA LEU A 168 -10.17 -4.63 -5.33
C LEU A 168 -11.68 -4.58 -5.43
N VAL A 169 -12.30 -3.64 -4.72
CA VAL A 169 -13.75 -3.46 -4.70
C VAL A 169 -14.13 -2.12 -5.31
N ARG A 170 -15.28 -2.08 -5.97
CA ARG A 170 -15.91 -0.79 -6.34
C ARG A 170 -16.73 -0.35 -5.14
N ARG A 171 -16.21 0.58 -4.34
CA ARG A 171 -17.07 1.26 -3.37
C ARG A 171 -18.02 2.14 -4.15
N ARG A 172 -19.33 1.87 -4.03
CA ARG A 172 -20.32 2.89 -4.36
C ARG A 172 -20.12 3.98 -3.32
N LEU A 173 -19.64 5.16 -3.75
CA LEU A 173 -19.73 6.35 -2.92
C LEU A 173 -21.17 6.41 -2.37
N PRO A 174 -21.39 6.60 -1.07
CA PRO A 174 -22.74 6.81 -0.57
C PRO A 174 -23.37 7.94 -1.38
N GLU A 175 -24.48 7.65 -2.04
CA GLU A 175 -25.30 8.62 -2.77
C GLU A 175 -25.80 9.65 -1.74
N GLY A 176 -25.01 10.69 -1.47
CA GLY A 176 -25.28 11.52 -0.29
C GLY A 176 -24.57 12.88 -0.19
N SER A 177 -23.65 13.22 -1.10
CA SER A 177 -23.13 14.59 -1.20
C SER A 177 -23.53 15.26 -2.52
N SER A 178 -24.82 15.11 -2.88
CA SER A 178 -25.49 16.16 -3.66
C SER A 178 -25.29 17.45 -2.88
N GLY A 179 -24.39 18.32 -3.34
CA GLY A 179 -24.10 19.60 -2.73
C GLY A 179 -25.41 20.29 -2.38
N ARG A 180 -25.69 20.42 -1.08
CA ARG A 180 -26.74 21.29 -0.59
C ARG A 180 -26.36 22.69 -1.06
N ARG A 181 -26.97 23.15 -2.15
CA ARG A 181 -26.89 24.55 -2.60
C ARG A 181 -27.34 25.40 -1.42
N VAL A 182 -26.38 25.94 -0.67
CA VAL A 182 -26.64 26.98 0.30
C VAL A 182 -27.06 28.19 -0.53
N ARG A 183 -28.37 28.46 -0.56
CA ARG A 183 -28.88 29.74 -1.05
C ARG A 183 -28.32 30.82 -0.15
N HIS A 184 -27.33 31.56 -0.64
CA HIS A 184 -26.83 32.73 0.05
C HIS A 184 -27.90 33.82 -0.07
N PRO A 185 -28.46 34.38 1.03
CA PRO A 185 -29.54 35.37 0.97
C PRO A 185 -29.12 36.69 0.30
N ARG A 186 -27.83 36.86 -0.01
CA ARG A 186 -27.27 38.05 -0.67
C ARG A 186 -27.19 37.95 -2.20
N PHE A 187 -27.34 36.75 -2.78
CA PHE A 187 -27.18 36.50 -4.22
C PHE A 187 -28.22 35.49 -4.74
N GLY A 188 -29.49 35.69 -4.40
CA GLY A 188 -30.59 34.89 -4.92
C GLY A 188 -31.13 35.47 -6.23
N GLU A 189 -30.87 34.75 -7.32
CA GLU A 189 -31.24 34.95 -8.75
C GLU A 189 -30.72 36.21 -9.45
#